data_AF-A0A383BVG7-F1
#
_entry.id   AF-A0A383BVG7-F1
#
_cell.length_a   1.000
_cell.length_b   1.000
_cell.length_c   1.000
_cell.angle_alpha   90.00
_cell.angle_beta   90.00
_cell.angle_gamma   90.00
#
_symmetry.space_group_name_H-M   'P 1'
#
loop_
_entity.id
_entity.type
_entity.pdbx_description
1 polymer ?
#
loop_
_entity_poly.entity_id
_entity_poly.type
_entity_poly.pdbx_seq_one_letter_code
_entity_poly.pdbx_strand_id
1 'polypeptide(L)' 'MQLVQKPAGFTPQGVIDYKGTDILRIPEFQKREFRGNEISMIFQEPMTSLNPVMTVGAQIVEVIIRHQHLSH' A
#
# COMPACT_ATOMS: atom_id res chain seq x y z
N MET A 1 -1.81 -0.85 3.75
CA MET A 1 -2.27 -2.15 4.31
C MET A 1 -1.19 -3.20 4.10
N GLN A 2 -1.18 -4.26 4.91
CA GLN A 2 -0.30 -5.43 4.75
C GLN A 2 -1.15 -6.66 4.46
N LEU A 3 -0.71 -7.52 3.54
CA LEU A 3 -1.42 -8.77 3.18
C LEU A 3 -1.47 -9.76 4.35
N VAL A 4 -0.43 -9.77 5.17
CA VAL A 4 -0.32 -10.65 6.34
C VAL A 4 -0.38 -9.77 7.59
N GLN A 5 -1.37 -9.99 8.45
CA GLN A 5 -1.50 -9.26 9.71
C GLN A 5 -0.46 -9.75 10.72
N LYS A 6 0.05 -8.82 11.54
CA LYS A 6 0.95 -9.15 12.65
C LYS A 6 0.16 -9.42 13.94
N PRO A 7 0.63 -10.34 14.80
CA PRO A 7 1.78 -11.21 14.60
C PRO A 7 1.42 -12.35 13.62
N ALA A 8 2.17 -12.42 12.53
CA ALA A 8 2.06 -13.54 11.62
C ALA A 8 2.76 -14.72 12.30
N GLY A 9 2.13 -15.89 12.36
CA GLY A 9 2.82 -17.14 12.73
C GLY A 9 3.93 -17.53 11.74
N PHE A 10 4.10 -16.75 10.68
CA PHE A 10 5.13 -16.86 9.67
C PHE A 10 5.97 -15.58 9.64
N THR A 11 7.23 -15.70 10.06
CA THR A 11 8.26 -14.71 9.74
C THR A 11 8.80 -15.06 8.37
N PRO A 12 8.60 -14.22 7.34
CA PRO A 12 9.17 -14.48 6.02
C PRO A 12 10.69 -14.60 6.16
N GLN A 13 11.22 -15.77 5.82
CA GLN A 13 12.65 -15.97 5.67
C GLN A 13 13.01 -15.59 4.23
N GLY A 14 13.99 -14.70 4.06
CA GLY A 14 14.41 -14.21 2.76
C GLY A 14 14.66 -12.71 2.73
N VAL A 15 14.92 -12.21 1.54
CA VAL A 15 15.17 -10.79 1.24
C VAL A 15 14.27 -10.41 0.09
N ILE A 16 13.58 -9.27 0.22
CA ILE A 16 12.93 -8.63 -0.92
C ILE A 16 13.73 -7.37 -1.22
N ASP A 17 14.65 -7.47 -2.17
CA ASP A 17 15.43 -6.32 -2.61
C ASP A 17 14.61 -5.47 -3.57
N TYR A 18 14.43 -4.21 -3.22
CA TYR A 18 13.89 -3.20 -4.10
C TYR A 18 14.85 -2.01 -4.10
N LYS A 19 15.48 -1.75 -5.25
CA LYS A 19 16.46 -0.67 -5.42
C LYS A 19 17.60 -0.72 -4.38
N GLY A 20 18.10 -1.91 -4.04
CA GLY A 20 19.18 -2.09 -3.06
C GLY A 20 18.73 -1.97 -1.60
N THR A 21 17.42 -1.90 -1.35
CA THR A 21 16.84 -1.87 -0.01
C THR A 21 16.02 -3.13 0.24
N ASP A 22 16.33 -3.84 1.33
CA ASP A 22 15.51 -4.96 1.79
C ASP A 22 14.22 -4.45 2.46
N ILE A 23 13.13 -4.41 1.70
CA ILE A 23 11.87 -3.80 2.14
C ILE A 23 11.15 -4.61 3.22
N LEU A 24 11.59 -5.84 3.53
CA LEU A 24 11.07 -6.61 4.67
C LEU A 24 11.57 -6.05 6.01
N ARG A 25 12.79 -5.49 6.03
CA ARG A 25 13.52 -5.13 7.26
C ARG A 25 13.43 -3.65 7.63
N ILE A 26 12.94 -2.80 6.75
CA ILE A 26 12.76 -1.37 7.03
C ILE A 26 11.53 -1.09 7.94
N PRO A 27 11.52 0.03 8.69
CA PRO A 27 10.36 0.46 9.48
C PRO A 27 9.12 0.78 8.62
N GLU A 28 7.91 0.68 9.20
CA GLU A 28 6.65 0.94 8.46
C GLU A 28 6.56 2.35 7.87
N PHE A 29 7.20 3.35 8.48
CA PHE A 29 7.16 4.71 7.93
C PHE A 29 7.91 4.81 6.60
N GLN A 30 9.06 4.14 6.46
CA GLN A 30 9.80 4.06 5.21
C GLN A 30 9.06 3.24 4.16
N LYS A 31 8.34 2.18 4.58
CA LYS A 31 7.49 1.40 3.66
C LYS A 31 6.41 2.25 3.00
N ARG A 32 5.94 3.33 3.64
CA ARG A 32 4.93 4.23 3.06
C ARG A 32 5.47 5.04 1.88
N GLU A 33 6.78 5.29 1.82
CA GLU A 33 7.40 6.03 0.71
C GLU A 33 7.36 5.22 -0.59
N PHE A 34 7.54 3.90 -0.49
CA PHE A 34 7.44 3.00 -1.64
C PHE A 34 5.98 2.70 -2.03
N ARG A 35 5.10 2.52 -1.05
CA ARG A 35 3.70 2.11 -1.31
C ARG A 35 2.90 3.22 -1.98
N GLY A 36 2.14 2.86 -3.01
CA GLY A 36 1.24 3.77 -3.73
C GLY A 36 1.95 4.68 -4.74
N ASN A 37 3.19 5.08 -4.47
CA ASN A 37 3.99 5.88 -5.40
C ASN A 37 4.87 5.02 -6.32
N GLU A 38 5.60 4.06 -5.74
CA GLU A 38 6.52 3.19 -6.50
C GLU A 38 6.02 1.76 -6.66
N ILE A 39 5.33 1.25 -5.64
CA ILE A 39 4.80 -0.12 -5.57
C ILE A 39 3.31 -0.02 -5.25
N SER A 40 2.49 -0.45 -6.20
CA SER A 40 1.04 -0.51 -6.07
C SER A 40 0.55 -1.94 -6.24
N MET A 41 -0.60 -2.24 -5.64
CA MET A 41 -1.17 -3.58 -5.62
C MET A 41 -2.62 -3.52 -6.08
N ILE A 42 -2.99 -4.42 -7.00
CA ILE A 42 -4.37 -4.64 -7.43
C ILE A 42 -4.81 -5.99 -6.86
N PHE A 43 -5.87 -5.98 -6.04
CA PHE A 43 -6.41 -7.19 -5.45
C PHE A 43 -7.24 -7.98 -6.47
N GLN A 44 -7.24 -9.31 -6.37
CA GLN A 44 -8.03 -10.18 -7.24
C GLN A 44 -9.55 -10.05 -7.01
N GLU A 45 -9.96 -9.56 -5.83
CA GLU A 45 -11.34 -9.17 -5.53
C GLU A 45 -11.46 -7.63 -5.42
N PRO A 46 -11.31 -6.89 -6.53
CA PRO A 46 -11.20 -5.43 -6.51
C PRO A 46 -12.46 -4.75 -5.95
N MET A 47 -13.61 -5.41 -6.06
CA MET A 47 -14.90 -4.92 -5.57
C MET A 47 -14.91 -4.68 -4.05
N THR A 48 -14.12 -5.43 -3.27
CA THR A 48 -14.03 -5.26 -1.80
C THR A 48 -13.33 -3.97 -1.38
N SER A 49 -12.54 -3.38 -2.28
CA SER A 49 -11.79 -2.15 -2.02
C SER A 49 -12.55 -0.89 -2.41
N LEU A 50 -13.69 -1.02 -3.09
CA LEU A 50 -14.52 0.09 -3.52
C LEU A 50 -15.57 0.43 -2.47
N ASN A 51 -15.69 1.72 -2.14
CA ASN A 51 -16.75 2.21 -1.28
C ASN A 51 -18.02 2.49 -2.12
N PRO A 52 -19.12 1.72 -1.93
CA PRO A 52 -20.32 1.86 -2.77
C PRO A 52 -21.07 3.18 -2.59
N VAL A 53 -20.78 3.95 -1.53
CA VAL A 53 -21.39 5.27 -1.32
C VAL A 53 -20.60 6.41 -1.97
N MET A 54 -19.50 6.12 -2.68
CA MET A 54 -18.69 7.11 -3.36
C MET A 54 -18.65 6.85 -4.87
N THR A 55 -18.61 7.93 -5.66
CA THR A 55 -18.34 7.81 -7.09
C THR A 55 -16.92 7.32 -7.34
N VAL A 56 -16.71 6.67 -8.49
CA VAL A 56 -15.38 6.18 -8.91
C VAL A 56 -14.36 7.32 -8.92
N GLY A 57 -14.74 8.49 -9.45
CA GLY A 57 -13.88 9.67 -9.48
C GLY A 57 -13.46 10.15 -8.09
N ALA A 58 -14.39 10.22 -7.13
CA ALA A 58 -14.09 10.64 -5.77
C ALA A 58 -13.09 9.71 -5.08
N GLN A 59 -13.21 8.39 -5.29
CA GLN A 59 -12.28 7.40 -4.72
C GLN A 59 -10.88 7.51 -5.34
N ILE A 60 -10.79 7.76 -6.65
CA ILE A 60 -9.50 7.97 -7.33
C ILE A 60 -8.82 9.24 -6.80
N VAL A 61 -9.57 10.35 -6.68
CA VAL A 61 -9.03 11.63 -6.20
C VAL A 61 -8.54 11.54 -4.76
N GLU A 62 -9.26 10.83 -3.88
CA GLU A 62 -8.84 10.63 -2.49
C GLU A 62 -7.46 9.97 -2.39
N VAL A 63 -7.18 8.97 -3.23
CA VAL A 63 -5.88 8.30 -3.27
C VAL A 63 -4.78 9.28 -3.67
N ILE A 64 -5.02 10.12 -4.67
CA ILE A 64 -4.05 11.11 -5.15
C ILE A 64 -3.76 12.15 -4.06
N ILE A 65 -4.79 12.72 -3.43
CA ILE A 65 -4.64 13.70 -2.35
C ILE A 65 -3.77 13.14 -1.22
N ARG A 66 -4.06 11.91 -0.77
CA ARG A 66 -3.34 11.27 0.34
C ARG A 66 -1.87 10.97 0.04
N HIS A 67 -1.52 10.70 -1.23
CA HIS A 67 -0.15 10.34 -1.60
C HIS A 67 0.67 11.52 -2.11
N GLN A 68 0.02 12.57 -2.64
CA GLN A 68 0.71 13.75 -3.17
C GLN A 68 0.67 14.97 -2.24
N HIS A 69 0.11 14.85 -1.03
CA HIS A 69 -0.02 15.95 -0.06
C HIS A 69 -0.72 17.19 -0.66
N LEU A 70 -1.63 16.97 -1.59
CA LEU A 70 -2.38 18.05 -2.21
C LEU A 70 -3.39 18.59 -1.19
N SER A 71 -3.42 19.91 -1.05
CA SER A 71 -4.42 20.58 -0.20
C SER A 71 -5.69 20.80 -1.01
N HIS A 72 -6.83 20.64 -0.35
CA HIS A 72 -8.16 20.78 -0.95
C HIS A 72 -8.50 22.23 -1.27
#